data_AF-A0A8H7GQZ8-F1
#
_entry.id   AF-A0A8H7GQZ8-F1
#
_cell.length_a   1.000
_cell.length_b   1.000
_cell.length_c   1.000
_cell.angle_alpha   90.00
_cell.angle_beta   90.00
_cell.angle_gamma   90.00
#
_symmetry.space_group_name_H-M   'P 1'
#
loop_
_entity.id
_entity.type
_entity.pdbx_description
1 polymer ?
#
loop_
_entity_poly.entity_id
_entity_poly.type
_entity_poly.pdbx_seq_one_letter_code
_entity_poly.pdbx_strand_id
1 'polypeptide(L)'
;MSEKEIAPESALEIYLRFNDDMEKDYCLQITATTTFRDLFKVFKTLPISLRPNLFYDPEPVLFVVLTAPGYLTEDGALLFSYETGQKKYQKRVSLDDVVAKKCWPGQLVLPVWHFNYFGYYMFITTLLTEVTKEDLIALGWTGAKKANADEYKEAYREYKIKEFGGMVPAHQAGLFTKLKHLGVFLGDGEGFNTPVSSKNKLSDITDDKLVLSYEYFVKQGEFFEQYTSGKSAAEVNAAINQFRRYGLMHSGGVLSELVEKRKAVGDTKLD
;
A
#
# COMPACT_ATOMS: atom_id res chain seq x y z
N MET A 1 8.36 -8.06 46.19
CA MET A 1 7.47 -7.35 45.24
C MET A 1 8.26 -7.17 43.96
N SER A 2 8.10 -8.09 43.00
CA SER A 2 8.79 -8.00 41.71
C SER A 2 8.04 -7.04 40.81
N GLU A 3 8.79 -6.14 40.18
CA GLU A 3 8.32 -5.30 39.08
C GLU A 3 7.70 -6.19 38.01
N LYS A 4 6.42 -5.97 37.73
CA LYS A 4 5.76 -6.55 36.57
C LYS A 4 6.32 -5.85 35.34
N GLU A 5 7.11 -6.60 34.58
CA GLU A 5 7.39 -6.39 33.15
C GLU A 5 6.14 -5.87 32.44
N ILE A 6 6.22 -4.66 31.90
CA ILE A 6 5.17 -4.08 31.06
C ILE A 6 5.32 -4.72 29.68
N ALA A 7 4.34 -5.52 29.28
CA ALA A 7 4.30 -6.20 27.99
C ALA A 7 4.28 -5.18 26.80
N PRO A 8 4.94 -5.49 25.66
CA PRO A 8 5.02 -4.59 24.51
C PRO A 8 3.76 -4.70 23.64
N GLU A 9 2.62 -4.17 24.10
CA GLU A 9 1.29 -4.50 23.53
C GLU A 9 0.63 -3.41 22.66
N SER A 10 1.39 -2.76 21.77
CA SER A 10 0.75 -2.19 20.58
C SER A 10 1.73 -2.18 19.41
N ALA A 11 1.68 -3.26 18.63
CA ALA A 11 2.32 -3.32 17.33
C ALA A 11 1.46 -2.54 16.33
N LEU A 12 2.04 -1.53 15.70
CA LEU A 12 1.43 -0.80 14.59
C LEU A 12 2.03 -1.33 13.29
N GLU A 13 1.21 -1.57 12.27
CA GLU A 13 1.69 -1.89 10.94
C GLU A 13 1.84 -0.62 10.11
N ILE A 14 2.96 -0.48 9.42
CA ILE A 14 3.19 0.55 8.41
C ILE A 14 3.69 -0.10 7.12
N TYR A 15 3.59 0.60 6.00
CA TYR A 15 4.14 0.14 4.73
C TYR A 15 5.30 1.04 4.30
N LEU A 16 6.38 0.44 3.80
CA LEU A 16 7.49 1.15 3.17
C LEU A 16 7.48 0.85 1.66
N ARG A 17 7.35 1.89 0.84
CA ARG A 17 7.45 1.78 -0.63
C ARG A 17 8.84 2.17 -1.07
N PHE A 18 9.55 1.24 -1.70
CA PHE A 18 10.85 1.57 -2.28
C PHE A 18 10.69 2.03 -3.74
N ASN A 19 11.47 3.03 -4.12
CA ASN A 19 11.68 3.42 -5.52
C ASN A 19 10.41 3.90 -6.25
N ASP A 20 9.44 4.44 -5.51
CA ASP A 20 8.11 4.82 -6.01
C ASP A 20 7.41 3.68 -6.77
N ASP A 21 7.75 2.45 -6.43
CA ASP A 21 7.28 1.24 -7.10
C ASP A 21 6.25 0.56 -6.19
N MET A 22 4.98 0.64 -6.59
CA MET A 22 3.84 0.07 -5.85
C MET A 22 3.99 -1.43 -5.56
N GLU A 23 4.81 -2.10 -6.34
CA GLU A 23 5.05 -3.54 -6.23
C GLU A 23 6.13 -3.88 -5.20
N LYS A 24 6.74 -2.85 -4.60
CA LYS A 24 7.79 -2.90 -3.58
C LYS A 24 7.31 -2.23 -2.29
N ASP A 25 6.05 -2.48 -1.95
CA ASP A 25 5.46 -2.10 -0.67
C ASP A 25 5.67 -3.22 0.34
N TYR A 26 6.45 -2.94 1.37
CA TYR A 26 6.76 -3.90 2.42
C TYR A 26 6.04 -3.49 3.69
N CYS A 27 5.27 -4.41 4.27
CA CYS A 27 4.65 -4.21 5.57
C CYS A 27 5.68 -4.44 6.68
N LEU A 28 5.75 -3.51 7.62
CA LEU A 28 6.58 -3.59 8.82
C LEU A 28 5.71 -3.44 10.05
N GLN A 29 5.85 -4.39 10.97
CA GLN A 29 5.34 -4.25 12.32
C GLN A 29 6.34 -3.46 13.15
N ILE A 30 5.87 -2.36 13.74
CA ILE A 30 6.66 -1.47 14.58
C ILE A 30 6.03 -1.36 15.97
N THR A 31 6.84 -1.05 16.96
CA THR A 31 6.36 -0.81 18.33
C THR A 31 5.93 0.64 18.52
N ALA A 32 5.16 0.91 19.59
CA ALA A 32 4.76 2.27 19.98
C ALA A 32 5.92 3.25 20.21
N THR A 33 7.13 2.75 20.46
CA THR A 33 8.34 3.57 20.70
C THR A 33 9.21 3.73 19.47
N THR A 34 8.89 3.07 18.36
CA THR A 34 9.71 3.09 17.14
C THR A 34 9.73 4.48 16.51
N THR A 35 10.93 4.98 16.24
CA THR A 35 11.15 6.29 15.58
C THR A 35 11.38 6.12 14.07
N PHE A 36 11.23 7.20 13.30
CA PHE A 36 11.58 7.17 11.88
C PHE A 36 13.07 6.86 11.64
N ARG A 37 13.94 7.24 12.58
CA ARG A 37 15.37 6.89 12.54
C ARG A 37 15.60 5.39 12.63
N ASP A 38 14.80 4.66 13.40
CA ASP A 38 14.92 3.20 13.52
C ASP A 38 14.64 2.48 12.20
N LEU A 39 13.83 3.08 11.32
CA LEU A 39 13.51 2.50 10.01
C LEU A 39 14.75 2.38 9.10
N PHE A 40 15.82 3.15 9.35
CA PHE A 40 17.08 2.99 8.62
C PHE A 40 17.71 1.60 8.79
N LYS A 41 17.38 0.89 9.87
CA LYS A 41 17.86 -0.49 10.10
C LYS A 41 17.49 -1.42 8.94
N VAL A 42 16.35 -1.19 8.29
CA VAL A 42 15.90 -1.97 7.13
C VAL A 42 16.94 -1.99 6.01
N PHE A 43 17.57 -0.84 5.73
CA PHE A 43 18.57 -0.69 4.67
C PHE A 43 19.94 -1.27 5.04
N LYS A 44 20.19 -1.49 6.33
CA LYS A 44 21.45 -2.04 6.84
C LYS A 44 21.39 -3.55 7.04
N THR A 45 20.21 -4.07 7.36
CA THR A 45 20.02 -5.48 7.72
C THR A 45 19.73 -6.36 6.51
N LEU A 46 19.06 -5.83 5.48
CA LEU A 46 18.71 -6.63 4.30
C LEU A 46 19.91 -6.74 3.35
N PRO A 47 20.32 -7.96 2.93
CA PRO A 47 21.48 -8.17 2.07
C PRO A 47 21.17 -7.89 0.58
N ILE A 48 20.31 -6.91 0.30
CA ILE A 48 19.88 -6.51 -1.04
C ILE A 48 19.92 -4.99 -1.18
N SER A 49 20.23 -4.51 -2.37
CA SER A 49 20.24 -3.06 -2.64
C SER A 49 18.80 -2.57 -2.81
N LEU A 50 18.33 -1.73 -1.88
CA LEU A 50 16.98 -1.15 -1.92
C LEU A 50 16.92 0.22 -2.62
N ARG A 51 18.08 0.79 -2.98
CA ARG A 51 18.17 2.07 -3.69
C ARG A 51 17.58 1.98 -5.10
N PRO A 52 17.09 3.09 -5.68
CA PRO A 52 16.45 3.06 -6.99
C PRO A 52 17.37 2.59 -8.11
N ASN A 53 18.60 3.08 -8.13
CA ASN A 53 19.65 2.67 -9.06
C ASN A 53 21.03 3.08 -8.52
N LEU A 54 22.09 2.81 -9.30
CA LEU A 54 23.48 3.05 -8.88
C LEU A 54 23.82 4.53 -8.62
N PHE A 55 23.03 5.45 -9.19
CA PHE A 55 23.20 6.90 -9.08
C PHE A 55 22.52 7.49 -7.86
N TYR A 56 21.89 6.68 -7.01
CA TYR A 56 21.41 7.13 -5.71
C TYR A 56 22.32 6.64 -4.60
N ASP A 57 22.33 7.40 -3.51
CA ASP A 57 23.06 7.01 -2.30
C ASP A 57 22.57 5.65 -1.77
N PRO A 58 23.43 4.86 -1.10
CA PRO A 58 23.08 3.53 -0.62
C PRO A 58 21.92 3.48 0.38
N GLU A 59 21.75 4.56 1.15
CA GLU A 59 20.69 4.75 2.13
C GLU A 59 19.89 6.02 1.79
N PRO A 60 18.58 6.06 2.11
CA PRO A 60 17.81 7.29 1.97
C PRO A 60 18.25 8.35 2.98
N VAL A 61 17.86 9.60 2.76
CA VAL A 61 18.21 10.73 3.62
C VAL A 61 17.17 10.96 4.72
N LEU A 62 15.90 10.76 4.38
CA LEU A 62 14.77 10.96 5.30
C LEU A 62 13.55 10.15 4.84
N PHE A 63 12.47 10.24 5.61
CA PHE A 63 11.18 9.65 5.27
C PHE A 63 10.10 10.72 5.12
N VAL A 64 9.12 10.44 4.28
CA VAL A 64 7.86 11.20 4.19
C VAL A 64 6.70 10.24 4.36
N VAL A 65 5.62 10.72 4.98
CA VAL A 65 4.38 9.96 5.14
C VAL A 65 3.45 10.34 4.00
N LEU A 66 2.93 9.35 3.30
CA LEU A 66 2.00 9.56 2.21
C LEU A 66 0.59 9.80 2.76
N THR A 67 -0.01 10.92 2.38
CA THR A 67 -1.36 11.34 2.79
C THR A 67 -2.33 11.42 1.61
N ALA A 68 -2.02 10.74 0.50
CA ALA A 68 -2.92 10.67 -0.66
C ALA A 68 -4.17 9.86 -0.29
N PRO A 69 -5.39 10.23 -0.72
CA PRO A 69 -6.66 9.61 -0.30
C PRO A 69 -6.75 8.09 -0.44
N GLY A 70 -6.11 7.54 -1.47
CA GLY A 70 -6.19 6.11 -1.77
C GLY A 70 -7.48 5.72 -2.50
N TYR A 71 -7.75 4.43 -2.54
CA TYR A 71 -8.89 3.82 -3.20
C TYR A 71 -9.63 2.92 -2.22
N LEU A 72 -10.94 3.11 -2.09
CA LEU A 72 -11.80 2.27 -1.25
C LEU A 72 -12.24 1.04 -2.04
N THR A 73 -11.90 -0.15 -1.54
CA THR A 73 -12.39 -1.41 -2.12
C THR A 73 -13.84 -1.66 -1.73
N GLU A 74 -14.50 -2.53 -2.49
CA GLU A 74 -15.89 -2.95 -2.26
C GLU A 74 -16.14 -3.49 -0.85
N ASP A 75 -15.10 -4.00 -0.20
CA ASP A 75 -15.18 -4.58 1.14
C ASP A 75 -14.59 -3.70 2.25
N GLY A 76 -14.31 -2.43 1.94
CA GLY A 76 -13.93 -1.43 2.93
C GLY A 76 -12.44 -1.33 3.22
N ALA A 77 -11.58 -2.00 2.47
CA ALA A 77 -10.14 -1.80 2.58
C ALA A 77 -9.70 -0.57 1.80
N LEU A 78 -8.51 -0.06 2.14
CA LEU A 78 -7.90 1.07 1.45
C LEU A 78 -6.64 0.62 0.73
N LEU A 79 -6.58 0.94 -0.57
CA LEU A 79 -5.39 0.79 -1.37
C LEU A 79 -4.73 2.16 -1.57
N PHE A 80 -3.42 2.18 -1.75
CA PHE A 80 -2.70 3.43 -2.02
C PHE A 80 -3.08 3.99 -3.40
N SER A 81 -3.21 5.31 -3.49
CA SER A 81 -3.47 6.00 -4.75
C SER A 81 -2.28 5.83 -5.70
N TYR A 82 -2.49 5.99 -7.01
CA TYR A 82 -1.40 6.06 -7.99
C TYR A 82 -0.58 7.36 -7.88
N GLU A 83 -1.13 8.39 -7.24
CA GLU A 83 -0.54 9.72 -7.18
C GLU A 83 0.52 9.90 -6.08
N THR A 84 1.24 8.82 -5.72
CA THR A 84 2.19 8.83 -4.58
C THR A 84 3.40 9.73 -4.79
N GLY A 85 3.75 10.00 -6.05
CA GLY A 85 4.84 10.90 -6.42
C GLY A 85 4.53 12.39 -6.26
N GLN A 86 3.28 12.79 -6.01
CA GLN A 86 2.92 14.20 -5.89
C GLN A 86 3.33 14.77 -4.52
N LYS A 87 4.17 15.81 -4.54
CA LYS A 87 4.68 16.46 -3.32
C LYS A 87 3.58 16.99 -2.38
N LYS A 88 2.39 17.34 -2.91
CA LYS A 88 1.26 17.79 -2.08
C LYS A 88 0.76 16.74 -1.09
N TYR A 89 0.93 15.45 -1.42
CA TYR A 89 0.54 14.34 -0.56
C TYR A 89 1.71 13.75 0.25
N GLN A 90 2.89 14.38 0.21
CA GLN A 90 4.06 13.91 0.92
C GLN A 90 4.30 14.79 2.15
N LYS A 91 3.91 14.29 3.31
CA LYS A 91 4.13 14.98 4.58
C LYS A 91 5.52 14.66 5.13
N ARG A 92 6.37 15.68 5.24
CA ARG A 92 7.69 15.55 5.86
C ARG A 92 7.58 15.29 7.36
N VAL A 93 8.41 14.39 7.87
CA VAL A 93 8.51 14.04 9.28
C VAL A 93 9.94 14.20 9.79
N SER A 94 10.10 14.41 11.10
CA SER A 94 11.41 14.40 11.73
C SER A 94 11.86 12.95 11.96
N LEU A 95 13.17 12.70 11.88
CA LEU A 95 13.73 11.38 12.17
C LEU A 95 13.52 10.94 13.62
N ASP A 96 13.42 11.91 14.53
CA ASP A 96 13.23 11.66 15.97
C ASP A 96 11.73 11.59 16.35
N ASP A 97 10.82 11.79 15.40
CA ASP A 97 9.40 11.58 15.63
C ASP A 97 9.10 10.08 15.81
N VAL A 98 8.20 9.77 16.74
CA VAL A 98 7.63 8.43 16.91
C VAL A 98 6.64 8.16 15.78
N VAL A 99 6.84 7.06 15.06
CA VAL A 99 6.05 6.74 13.86
C VAL A 99 4.56 6.60 14.18
N ALA A 100 4.24 5.92 15.29
CA ALA A 100 2.86 5.70 15.72
C ALA A 100 2.08 6.99 16.06
N LYS A 101 2.77 8.11 16.26
CA LYS A 101 2.14 9.42 16.47
C LYS A 101 1.91 10.20 15.17
N LYS A 102 2.49 9.76 14.06
CA LYS A 102 2.51 10.49 12.77
C LYS A 102 1.83 9.73 11.63
N CYS A 103 1.65 8.41 11.77
CA CYS A 103 1.05 7.54 10.76
C CYS A 103 -0.20 6.84 11.30
N TRP A 104 -1.19 6.68 10.43
CA TRP A 104 -2.27 5.71 10.63
C TRP A 104 -1.75 4.26 10.51
N PRO A 105 -2.44 3.28 11.11
CA PRO A 105 -2.22 1.87 10.80
C PRO A 105 -2.34 1.61 9.30
N GLY A 106 -1.39 0.87 8.74
CA GLY A 106 -1.33 0.57 7.31
C GLY A 106 -0.93 1.74 6.41
N GLN A 107 -0.55 2.89 6.96
CA GLN A 107 -0.18 4.05 6.15
C GLN A 107 1.18 3.85 5.48
N LEU A 108 1.29 4.39 4.25
CA LEU A 108 2.50 4.32 3.48
C LEU A 108 3.52 5.38 3.87
N VAL A 109 4.76 4.94 4.05
CA VAL A 109 5.94 5.76 4.30
C VAL A 109 6.88 5.61 3.11
N LEU A 110 7.36 6.73 2.57
CA LEU A 110 8.27 6.76 1.44
C LEU A 110 9.67 7.18 1.92
N PRO A 111 10.71 6.39 1.66
CA PRO A 111 12.09 6.82 1.80
C PRO A 111 12.43 7.84 0.72
N VAL A 112 13.03 8.95 1.11
CA VAL A 112 13.49 10.01 0.21
C VAL A 112 14.97 9.81 -0.07
N TRP A 113 15.27 9.57 -1.34
CA TRP A 113 16.61 9.31 -1.82
C TRP A 113 17.28 10.59 -2.30
N HIS A 114 18.60 10.62 -2.17
CA HIS A 114 19.41 11.67 -2.74
C HIS A 114 20.15 11.15 -3.96
N PHE A 115 20.04 11.91 -5.06
CA PHE A 115 20.70 11.58 -6.31
C PHE A 115 22.16 12.00 -6.25
N ASN A 116 23.06 11.05 -6.45
CA ASN A 116 24.49 11.25 -6.52
C ASN A 116 24.89 11.73 -7.92
N TYR A 117 24.77 13.04 -8.13
CA TYR A 117 25.15 13.70 -9.38
C TYR A 117 26.62 13.46 -9.76
N PHE A 118 27.52 13.41 -8.78
CA PHE A 118 28.93 13.15 -9.04
C PHE A 118 29.14 11.76 -9.67
N GLY A 119 28.56 10.72 -9.09
CA GLY A 119 28.61 9.36 -9.62
C GLY A 119 27.96 9.24 -10.99
N TYR A 120 26.82 9.93 -11.21
CA TYR A 120 26.14 9.97 -12.50
C TYR A 120 27.01 10.60 -13.59
N TYR A 121 27.54 11.80 -13.37
CA TYR A 121 28.36 12.47 -14.38
C TYR A 121 29.68 11.75 -14.63
N MET A 122 30.31 11.18 -13.59
CA MET A 122 31.47 10.29 -13.75
C MET A 122 31.13 9.10 -14.65
N PHE A 123 30.03 8.40 -14.40
CA PHE A 123 29.61 7.27 -15.22
C PHE A 123 29.31 7.65 -16.68
N ILE A 124 28.57 8.74 -16.91
CA ILE A 124 28.30 9.26 -18.27
C ILE A 124 29.60 9.63 -18.98
N THR A 125 30.57 10.23 -18.28
CA THR A 125 31.89 10.52 -18.88
C THR A 125 32.68 9.26 -19.23
N THR A 126 32.50 8.16 -18.48
CA THR A 126 33.07 6.85 -18.82
C THR A 126 32.34 6.19 -20.00
N LEU A 127 31.01 6.34 -20.11
CA LEU A 127 30.21 5.81 -21.24
C LEU A 127 30.46 6.52 -22.58
N LEU A 128 31.07 7.71 -22.57
CA LEU A 128 31.53 8.39 -23.80
C LEU A 128 32.75 7.70 -24.44
N THR A 129 33.25 6.62 -23.82
CA THR A 129 34.10 5.60 -24.46
C THR A 129 33.26 4.35 -24.71
N GLU A 130 33.33 3.77 -25.93
CA GLU A 130 32.39 2.75 -26.43
C GLU A 130 32.07 1.65 -25.41
N VAL A 131 30.77 1.48 -25.11
CA VAL A 131 30.24 0.40 -24.27
C VAL A 131 29.50 -0.61 -25.14
N THR A 132 29.84 -1.89 -24.96
CA THR A 132 29.33 -3.00 -25.77
C THR A 132 28.16 -3.70 -25.08
N LYS A 133 27.41 -4.52 -25.84
CA LYS A 133 26.25 -5.28 -25.33
C LYS A 133 26.67 -6.26 -24.23
N GLU A 134 27.89 -6.76 -24.33
CA GLU A 134 28.54 -7.70 -23.43
C GLU A 134 28.74 -7.07 -22.04
N ASP A 135 28.99 -5.75 -21.97
CA ASP A 135 29.15 -5.00 -20.73
C ASP A 135 27.82 -4.87 -19.95
N LEU A 136 26.70 -4.72 -20.65
CA LEU A 136 25.36 -4.60 -20.03
C LEU A 136 24.87 -5.93 -19.44
N ILE A 137 25.22 -7.05 -20.07
CA ILE A 137 24.91 -8.39 -19.57
C ILE A 137 25.76 -8.70 -18.33
N ALA A 138 27.05 -8.30 -18.33
CA ALA A 138 27.94 -8.47 -17.18
C ALA A 138 27.49 -7.69 -15.92
N LEU A 139 26.73 -6.60 -16.10
CA LEU A 139 26.15 -5.79 -15.01
C LEU A 139 24.77 -6.27 -14.52
N GLY A 140 24.26 -7.40 -15.03
CA GLY A 140 23.04 -8.04 -14.53
C GLY A 140 21.73 -7.46 -15.09
N TRP A 141 21.75 -6.84 -16.26
CA TRP A 141 20.55 -6.35 -16.93
C TRP A 141 19.71 -7.50 -17.52
N THR A 142 18.48 -7.73 -17.02
CA THR A 142 17.63 -8.89 -17.40
C THR A 142 16.38 -8.54 -18.22
N GLY A 143 16.03 -7.27 -18.39
CA GLY A 143 14.98 -6.83 -19.32
C GLY A 143 13.52 -7.17 -18.94
N ALA A 144 13.19 -7.51 -17.68
CA ALA A 144 11.82 -7.83 -17.26
C ALA A 144 11.11 -6.66 -16.52
N LYS A 145 9.79 -6.49 -16.74
CA LYS A 145 8.91 -5.48 -16.08
C LYS A 145 7.67 -6.11 -15.41
N LYS A 146 7.05 -5.40 -14.46
CA LYS A 146 5.78 -5.79 -13.80
C LYS A 146 4.56 -5.12 -14.45
N ALA A 147 3.36 -5.63 -14.15
CA ALA A 147 2.13 -5.31 -14.86
C ALA A 147 1.34 -4.13 -14.25
N ASN A 148 0.82 -3.21 -15.07
CA ASN A 148 0.00 -2.06 -14.65
C ASN A 148 -1.51 -2.43 -14.51
N ALA A 149 -2.35 -1.45 -14.13
CA ALA A 149 -3.78 -1.66 -13.87
C ALA A 149 -4.56 -2.23 -15.06
N ASP A 150 -4.18 -1.87 -16.28
CA ASP A 150 -4.84 -2.36 -17.48
C ASP A 150 -4.35 -3.78 -17.82
N GLU A 151 -3.06 -4.04 -17.67
CA GLU A 151 -2.47 -5.38 -17.77
C GLU A 151 -3.06 -6.33 -16.69
N TYR A 152 -3.42 -5.83 -15.50
CA TYR A 152 -4.13 -6.58 -14.46
C TYR A 152 -5.60 -6.85 -14.79
N LYS A 153 -6.35 -5.84 -15.25
CA LYS A 153 -7.76 -6.00 -15.67
C LYS A 153 -7.89 -7.07 -16.75
N GLU A 154 -6.93 -7.10 -17.65
CA GLU A 154 -6.84 -8.09 -18.73
C GLU A 154 -6.55 -9.49 -18.17
N ALA A 155 -5.52 -9.65 -17.33
CA ALA A 155 -5.18 -10.93 -16.70
C ALA A 155 -6.30 -11.47 -15.78
N TYR A 156 -6.97 -10.61 -15.01
CA TYR A 156 -8.07 -11.00 -14.11
C TYR A 156 -9.32 -11.43 -14.90
N ARG A 157 -9.61 -10.74 -16.00
CA ARG A 157 -10.69 -11.11 -16.92
C ARG A 157 -10.44 -12.50 -17.51
N GLU A 158 -9.23 -12.76 -18.01
CA GLU A 158 -8.85 -14.07 -18.54
C GLU A 158 -8.95 -15.18 -17.49
N TYR A 159 -8.48 -14.91 -16.27
CA TYR A 159 -8.57 -15.84 -15.15
C TYR A 159 -10.02 -16.21 -14.80
N LYS A 160 -10.91 -15.21 -14.68
CA LYS A 160 -12.33 -15.44 -14.36
C LYS A 160 -13.09 -16.11 -15.50
N ILE A 161 -12.82 -15.76 -16.75
CA ILE A 161 -13.39 -16.47 -17.91
C ILE A 161 -13.04 -17.96 -17.85
N LYS A 162 -11.82 -18.28 -17.42
CA LYS A 162 -11.35 -19.66 -17.29
C LYS A 162 -12.03 -20.41 -16.14
N GLU A 163 -12.27 -19.76 -15.00
CA GLU A 163 -13.02 -20.34 -13.87
C GLU A 163 -14.46 -20.68 -14.21
N PHE A 164 -15.11 -19.88 -15.06
CA PHE A 164 -16.46 -20.17 -15.56
C PHE A 164 -16.47 -21.22 -16.69
N GLY A 165 -15.33 -21.82 -17.04
CA GLY A 165 -15.25 -22.83 -18.10
C GLY A 165 -15.28 -22.26 -19.52
N GLY A 166 -15.05 -20.95 -19.67
CA GLY A 166 -14.97 -20.27 -20.96
C GLY A 166 -15.78 -18.97 -21.02
N MET A 167 -15.69 -18.29 -22.17
CA MET A 167 -16.30 -16.97 -22.39
C MET A 167 -17.83 -16.99 -22.29
N VAL A 168 -18.45 -18.07 -22.78
CA VAL A 168 -19.90 -18.19 -22.94
C VAL A 168 -20.62 -18.40 -21.60
N PRO A 169 -20.18 -19.30 -20.69
CA PRO A 169 -20.78 -19.41 -19.37
C PRO A 169 -20.54 -18.17 -18.48
N ALA A 170 -19.38 -17.52 -18.58
CA ALA A 170 -19.07 -16.29 -17.85
C ALA A 170 -20.04 -15.15 -18.21
N HIS A 171 -20.45 -15.08 -19.48
CA HIS A 171 -21.44 -14.12 -19.96
C HIS A 171 -22.86 -14.44 -19.45
N GLN A 172 -23.24 -15.72 -19.44
CA GLN A 172 -24.54 -16.16 -18.91
C GLN A 172 -24.68 -15.96 -17.39
N ALA A 173 -23.56 -15.94 -16.65
CA ALA A 173 -23.54 -15.67 -15.21
C ALA A 173 -23.58 -14.17 -14.82
N GLY A 174 -23.68 -13.25 -15.80
CA GLY A 174 -23.75 -11.81 -15.55
C GLY A 174 -22.45 -11.17 -15.02
N LEU A 175 -21.32 -11.88 -15.13
CA LEU A 175 -20.01 -11.45 -14.62
C LEU A 175 -19.55 -10.10 -15.21
N PHE A 176 -19.76 -9.90 -16.51
CA PHE A 176 -19.30 -8.71 -17.23
C PHE A 176 -20.05 -7.43 -16.83
N THR A 177 -21.26 -7.55 -16.29
CA THR A 177 -22.04 -6.42 -15.77
C THR A 177 -21.52 -5.98 -14.39
N LYS A 178 -21.10 -6.94 -13.54
CA LYS A 178 -20.47 -6.68 -12.24
C LYS A 178 -19.04 -6.12 -12.35
N LEU A 179 -18.27 -6.58 -13.34
CA LEU A 179 -16.88 -6.14 -13.56
C LEU A 179 -16.74 -4.67 -14.04
N LYS A 180 -17.83 -4.01 -14.41
CA LYS A 180 -17.80 -2.61 -14.87
C LYS A 180 -17.61 -1.58 -13.75
N HIS A 181 -17.94 -1.91 -12.48
CA HIS A 181 -18.00 -0.95 -11.37
C HIS A 181 -17.45 -1.54 -10.05
N LEU A 182 -16.15 -1.88 -10.03
CA LEU A 182 -15.48 -2.60 -8.93
C LEU A 182 -15.06 -1.72 -7.72
N GLY A 183 -15.44 -0.43 -7.72
CA GLY A 183 -15.21 0.51 -6.62
C GLY A 183 -15.20 1.94 -7.13
N VAL A 184 -14.59 2.85 -6.37
CA VAL A 184 -14.71 4.29 -6.59
C VAL A 184 -13.43 5.04 -6.18
N PHE A 185 -13.03 6.03 -6.98
CA PHE A 185 -11.95 6.95 -6.63
C PHE A 185 -12.43 7.97 -5.57
N LEU A 186 -11.66 8.11 -4.49
CA LEU A 186 -11.96 9.02 -3.37
C LEU A 186 -11.32 10.39 -3.59
N GLY A 187 -11.89 11.43 -2.97
CA GLY A 187 -11.43 12.82 -3.05
C GLY A 187 -10.76 13.35 -1.79
N ASP A 188 -10.58 14.67 -1.76
CA ASP A 188 -9.95 15.37 -0.63
C ASP A 188 -10.77 15.26 0.68
N GLY A 189 -10.05 14.94 1.76
CA GLY A 189 -10.59 14.67 3.08
C GLY A 189 -11.21 13.27 3.24
N GLU A 190 -11.06 12.39 2.24
CA GLU A 190 -11.55 11.01 2.27
C GLU A 190 -10.39 10.01 2.35
N GLY A 191 -10.69 8.79 2.82
CA GLY A 191 -9.70 7.71 2.88
C GLY A 191 -8.45 8.14 3.64
N PHE A 192 -7.28 7.78 3.14
CA PHE A 192 -5.99 8.13 3.74
C PHE A 192 -5.67 9.64 3.76
N ASN A 193 -6.46 10.47 3.10
CA ASN A 193 -6.38 11.93 3.20
C ASN A 193 -7.13 12.47 4.43
N THR A 194 -7.90 11.62 5.11
CA THR A 194 -8.51 11.93 6.41
C THR A 194 -7.41 12.25 7.44
N PRO A 195 -7.47 13.41 8.14
CA PRO A 195 -6.52 13.75 9.19
C PRO A 195 -6.47 12.72 10.34
N VAL A 196 -5.26 12.36 10.76
CA VAL A 196 -5.01 11.48 11.92
C VAL A 196 -5.56 12.08 13.20
N SER A 197 -6.61 11.46 13.75
CA SER A 197 -7.28 11.94 14.96
C SER A 197 -8.05 10.83 15.66
N SER A 198 -7.83 10.67 16.97
CA SER A 198 -8.62 9.77 17.83
C SER A 198 -10.06 10.24 18.06
N LYS A 199 -10.41 11.44 17.57
CA LYS A 199 -11.76 11.98 17.65
C LYS A 199 -12.65 11.55 16.49
N ASN A 200 -12.08 11.03 15.40
CA ASN A 200 -12.84 10.56 14.26
C ASN A 200 -13.60 9.29 14.67
N LYS A 201 -14.86 9.19 14.28
CA LYS A 201 -15.77 8.09 14.62
C LYS A 201 -16.32 7.45 13.37
N LEU A 202 -16.84 6.23 13.50
CA LEU A 202 -17.54 5.56 12.40
C LEU A 202 -18.75 6.37 11.91
N SER A 203 -19.38 7.13 12.81
CA SER A 203 -20.52 8.01 12.51
C SER A 203 -20.16 9.23 11.64
N ASP A 204 -18.87 9.53 11.49
CA ASP A 204 -18.41 10.67 10.67
C ASP A 204 -18.36 10.31 9.18
N ILE A 205 -18.59 9.03 8.83
CA ILE A 205 -18.78 8.57 7.46
C ILE A 205 -20.19 8.99 7.02
N THR A 206 -20.25 9.81 5.97
CA THR A 206 -21.49 10.26 5.35
C THR A 206 -21.64 9.60 3.98
N ASP A 207 -22.80 9.79 3.36
CA ASP A 207 -23.09 9.22 2.04
C ASP A 207 -22.10 9.72 0.97
N ASP A 208 -21.55 10.93 1.15
CA ASP A 208 -20.63 11.62 0.23
C ASP A 208 -19.16 11.60 0.65
N LYS A 209 -18.82 11.17 1.88
CA LYS A 209 -17.43 11.14 2.36
C LYS A 209 -17.09 9.92 3.21
N LEU A 210 -16.03 9.22 2.81
CA LEU A 210 -15.42 8.20 3.64
C LEU A 210 -14.35 8.79 4.58
N VAL A 211 -14.75 9.10 5.82
CA VAL A 211 -13.84 9.56 6.88
C VAL A 211 -13.27 8.36 7.65
N LEU A 212 -11.94 8.27 7.75
CA LEU A 212 -11.30 7.20 8.52
C LEU A 212 -11.32 7.43 10.03
N SER A 213 -11.62 6.35 10.75
CA SER A 213 -11.59 6.26 12.21
C SER A 213 -10.91 4.95 12.64
N TYR A 214 -10.42 4.88 13.88
CA TYR A 214 -9.88 3.62 14.41
C TYR A 214 -10.94 2.53 14.49
N GLU A 215 -12.19 2.91 14.78
CA GLU A 215 -13.35 2.00 14.79
C GLU A 215 -13.55 1.30 13.44
N TYR A 216 -13.28 2.01 12.33
CA TYR A 216 -13.37 1.46 10.98
C TYR A 216 -12.38 0.30 10.76
N PHE A 217 -11.13 0.44 11.23
CA PHE A 217 -10.12 -0.62 11.14
C PHE A 217 -10.39 -1.77 12.10
N VAL A 218 -10.91 -1.48 13.30
CA VAL A 218 -11.36 -2.52 14.23
C VAL A 218 -12.44 -3.39 13.58
N LYS A 219 -13.40 -2.78 12.88
CA LYS A 219 -14.44 -3.53 12.15
C LYS A 219 -13.88 -4.40 11.02
N GLN A 220 -12.85 -3.94 10.32
CA GLN A 220 -12.16 -4.77 9.31
C GLN A 220 -11.43 -5.95 9.96
N GLY A 221 -10.78 -5.73 11.11
CA GLY A 221 -10.13 -6.77 11.89
C GLY A 221 -11.11 -7.83 12.42
N GLU A 222 -12.22 -7.40 13.03
CA GLU A 222 -13.28 -8.28 13.51
C GLU A 222 -13.85 -9.16 12.37
N PHE A 223 -14.07 -8.57 11.20
CA PHE A 223 -14.54 -9.32 10.03
C PHE A 223 -13.50 -10.33 9.54
N PHE A 224 -12.23 -9.93 9.48
CA PHE A 224 -11.15 -10.82 9.06
C PHE A 224 -10.96 -12.00 10.04
N GLU A 225 -11.07 -11.76 11.35
CA GLU A 225 -11.06 -12.81 12.37
C GLU A 225 -12.24 -13.77 12.20
N GLN A 226 -13.45 -13.26 11.95
CA GLN A 226 -14.62 -14.10 11.66
C GLN A 226 -14.41 -14.94 10.39
N TYR A 227 -13.87 -14.34 9.33
CA TYR A 227 -13.60 -15.02 8.06
C TYR A 227 -12.52 -16.10 8.14
N THR A 228 -11.56 -15.95 9.06
CA THR A 228 -10.46 -16.90 9.26
C THR A 228 -10.77 -17.95 10.35
N SER A 229 -11.81 -17.74 11.14
CA SER A 229 -12.29 -18.70 12.14
C SER A 229 -12.60 -20.06 11.52
N GLY A 230 -12.03 -21.13 12.08
CA GLY A 230 -12.24 -22.50 11.63
C GLY A 230 -11.45 -22.93 10.38
N LYS A 231 -10.61 -22.05 9.80
CA LYS A 231 -9.75 -22.40 8.67
C LYS A 231 -8.42 -23.03 9.10
N SER A 232 -7.81 -23.80 8.21
CA SER A 232 -6.46 -24.36 8.45
C SER A 232 -5.37 -23.29 8.39
N ALA A 233 -4.20 -23.55 8.96
CA ALA A 233 -3.08 -22.61 8.96
C ALA A 233 -2.62 -22.19 7.54
N ALA A 234 -2.70 -23.08 6.56
CA ALA A 234 -2.38 -22.76 5.17
C ALA A 234 -3.40 -21.79 4.54
N GLU A 235 -4.69 -22.00 4.82
CA GLU A 235 -5.78 -21.14 4.34
C GLU A 235 -5.78 -19.78 5.05
N VAL A 236 -5.44 -19.73 6.33
CA VAL A 236 -5.26 -18.48 7.08
C VAL A 236 -4.08 -17.70 6.51
N ASN A 237 -2.94 -18.33 6.23
CA ASN A 237 -1.79 -17.66 5.63
C ASN A 237 -2.09 -17.14 4.22
N ALA A 238 -2.84 -17.90 3.41
CA ALA A 238 -3.32 -17.43 2.11
C ALA A 238 -4.26 -16.22 2.27
N ALA A 239 -5.19 -16.27 3.22
CA ALA A 239 -6.09 -15.17 3.54
C ALA A 239 -5.35 -13.93 4.05
N ILE A 240 -4.30 -14.09 4.87
CA ILE A 240 -3.43 -13.00 5.33
C ILE A 240 -2.69 -12.37 4.15
N ASN A 241 -2.10 -13.16 3.26
CA ASN A 241 -1.41 -12.63 2.08
C ASN A 241 -2.37 -11.91 1.12
N GLN A 242 -3.58 -12.44 0.96
CA GLN A 242 -4.64 -11.79 0.18
C GLN A 242 -5.09 -10.48 0.84
N PHE A 243 -5.32 -10.49 2.15
CA PHE A 243 -5.70 -9.32 2.92
C PHE A 243 -4.63 -8.22 2.88
N ARG A 244 -3.36 -8.59 2.99
CA ARG A 244 -2.24 -7.64 2.88
C ARG A 244 -2.08 -7.05 1.49
N ARG A 245 -2.43 -7.82 0.46
CA ARG A 245 -2.24 -7.43 -0.94
C ARG A 245 -3.42 -6.64 -1.51
N TYR A 246 -4.64 -6.95 -1.08
CA TYR A 246 -5.86 -6.43 -1.68
C TYR A 246 -6.87 -5.90 -0.65
N GLY A 247 -6.63 -6.12 0.64
CA GLY A 247 -7.59 -5.84 1.70
C GLY A 247 -8.65 -6.94 1.88
N LEU A 248 -9.74 -6.60 2.56
CA LEU A 248 -10.93 -7.47 2.60
C LEU A 248 -11.41 -7.74 1.17
N MET A 249 -11.78 -9.00 0.92
CA MET A 249 -12.37 -9.48 -0.35
C MET A 249 -13.78 -10.06 -0.12
N HIS A 250 -14.26 -9.91 1.11
CA HIS A 250 -15.62 -10.12 1.56
C HIS A 250 -15.85 -9.07 2.66
N SER A 251 -17.05 -8.50 2.70
CA SER A 251 -17.51 -7.59 3.75
C SER A 251 -18.93 -7.96 4.15
N GLY A 252 -19.33 -7.54 5.34
CA GLY A 252 -20.68 -7.72 5.83
C GLY A 252 -21.02 -6.73 6.94
N GLY A 253 -22.32 -6.58 7.21
CA GLY A 253 -22.83 -5.69 8.24
C GLY A 253 -22.56 -4.22 7.92
N VAL A 254 -22.11 -3.47 8.93
CA VAL A 254 -21.98 -2.01 8.84
C VAL A 254 -20.98 -1.57 7.76
N LEU A 255 -19.92 -2.34 7.51
CA LEU A 255 -18.93 -1.99 6.47
C LEU A 255 -19.50 -2.02 5.06
N SER A 256 -20.29 -3.06 4.72
CA SER A 256 -20.90 -3.17 3.38
C SER A 256 -21.92 -2.05 3.14
N GLU A 257 -22.71 -1.69 4.15
CA GLU A 257 -23.69 -0.60 4.04
C GLU A 257 -23.03 0.77 3.81
N LEU A 258 -21.89 1.03 4.48
CA LEU A 258 -21.14 2.27 4.31
C LEU A 258 -20.46 2.36 2.95
N VAL A 259 -19.91 1.24 2.45
CA VAL A 259 -19.27 1.19 1.12
C VAL A 259 -20.30 1.35 0.00
N GLU A 260 -21.48 0.70 0.11
CA GLU A 260 -22.55 0.84 -0.89
C GLU A 260 -23.04 2.29 -1.00
N LYS A 261 -23.25 2.95 0.14
CA LYS A 261 -23.65 4.37 0.18
C LYS A 261 -22.63 5.26 -0.52
N ARG A 262 -21.34 5.08 -0.23
CA ARG A 262 -20.30 5.90 -0.85
C ARG A 262 -20.10 5.61 -2.33
N LYS A 263 -20.20 4.34 -2.75
CA LYS A 263 -20.12 3.94 -4.17
C LYS A 263 -21.24 4.56 -5.00
N ALA A 264 -22.43 4.76 -4.43
CA ALA A 264 -23.57 5.36 -5.14
C ALA A 264 -23.29 6.80 -5.61
N VAL A 265 -22.34 7.50 -4.97
CA VAL A 265 -21.93 8.87 -5.34
C VAL A 265 -20.98 8.89 -6.56
N GLY A 266 -20.27 7.80 -6.83
CA GLY A 266 -19.30 7.72 -7.93
C GLY A 266 -17.98 8.44 -7.66
N ASP A 267 -17.11 8.48 -8.68
CA ASP A 267 -15.73 8.93 -8.57
C ASP A 267 -15.65 10.42 -8.19
N THR A 268 -14.89 10.73 -7.15
CA THR A 268 -14.54 12.11 -6.84
C THR A 268 -13.35 12.52 -7.69
N LYS A 269 -13.48 13.65 -8.39
CA LYS A 269 -12.33 14.26 -9.09
C LYS A 269 -11.37 14.85 -8.05
N LEU A 270 -10.10 14.54 -8.22
CA LEU A 270 -9.01 15.20 -7.51
C LEU A 270 -8.73 16.52 -8.22
N ASP A 271 -8.74 17.63 -7.48
CA ASP A 271 -8.34 18.95 -7.97
C ASP A 271 -6.80 19.13 -7.92
#